data_AF-X1DJ84-F1
#
_entry.id   AF-X1DJ84-F1
#
_cell.length_a   1.000
_cell.length_b   1.000
_cell.length_c   1.000
_cell.angle_alpha   90.00
_cell.angle_beta   90.00
_cell.angle_gamma   90.00
#
_symmetry.space_group_name_H-M   'P 1'
#
loop_
_entity.id
_entity.type
_entity.pdbx_description
1 polymer ?
#
loop_
_entity_poly.entity_id
_entity_poly.type
_entity_poly.pdbx_seq_one_letter_code
_entity_poly.pdbx_strand_id
1 'polypeptide(L)'
;VLSHSIYFYGNEVNFLLWDLGGQDYFRRFRKTYYSGAQAAFIVFDICERETFANVKVWYKELKEFLDNKKIPIVIVGNKIDLSDLRRIRYQEGIALVDELTQQNNDGDISYIETSALTGENVEDAFNLIAYHYIMKSKNREEQKLKENLMIQINSILNKNKTLEITFITENPFWSPGLQILNDVNSLCECDKVIDDKEKRLYQYSNGLHVKNFLFDKIDVADSDGVFVIFDARNKTHIDPKWKEVVINIIRNIQENKVILIGIRVSNEIEWSDIMEEFNVNE
;
A
#
# COMPACT_ATOMS: atom_id res chain seq x y z
N VAL A 1 -13.85 5.32 -27.85
CA VAL A 1 -13.54 4.99 -26.44
C VAL A 1 -14.22 3.68 -26.14
N LEU A 2 -13.45 2.67 -25.77
CA LEU A 2 -13.98 1.39 -25.29
C LEU A 2 -13.94 1.40 -23.77
N SER A 3 -14.87 0.71 -23.12
CA SER A 3 -14.87 0.52 -21.68
C SER A 3 -14.77 -0.97 -21.35
N HIS A 4 -13.97 -1.30 -20.36
CA HIS A 4 -13.85 -2.66 -19.84
C HIS A 4 -13.76 -2.60 -18.31
N SER A 5 -14.40 -3.53 -17.61
CA SER A 5 -14.50 -3.51 -16.15
C SER A 5 -14.12 -4.88 -15.62
N ILE A 6 -13.25 -4.91 -14.60
CA ILE A 6 -12.84 -6.14 -13.93
C ILE A 6 -13.02 -6.00 -12.42
N TYR A 7 -13.19 -7.12 -11.74
CA TYR A 7 -13.19 -7.18 -10.27
C TYR A 7 -11.87 -7.78 -9.79
N PHE A 8 -11.05 -6.99 -9.10
CA PHE A 8 -9.69 -7.38 -8.70
C PHE A 8 -9.39 -6.98 -7.24
N TYR A 9 -9.00 -7.97 -6.41
CA TYR A 9 -8.76 -7.82 -4.96
C TYR A 9 -9.86 -7.07 -4.20
N GLY A 10 -11.13 -7.35 -4.50
CA GLY A 10 -12.25 -6.70 -3.85
C GLY A 10 -12.62 -5.31 -4.42
N ASN A 11 -11.93 -4.85 -5.47
CA ASN A 11 -12.13 -3.55 -6.10
C ASN A 11 -12.70 -3.73 -7.50
N GLU A 12 -13.71 -2.92 -7.85
CA GLU A 12 -14.15 -2.78 -9.22
C GLU A 12 -13.24 -1.77 -9.94
N VAL A 13 -12.57 -2.20 -11.00
CA VAL A 13 -11.64 -1.36 -11.78
C VAL A 13 -12.22 -1.15 -13.17
N ASN A 14 -12.53 0.12 -13.47
CA ASN A 14 -13.11 0.55 -14.74
C ASN A 14 -12.03 1.14 -15.65
N PHE A 15 -11.77 0.48 -16.78
CA PHE A 15 -10.84 0.92 -17.81
C PHE A 15 -11.56 1.69 -18.91
N LEU A 16 -11.08 2.89 -19.21
CA LEU A 16 -11.45 3.64 -20.41
C LEU A 16 -10.29 3.58 -21.40
N LEU A 17 -10.51 2.86 -22.49
CA LEU A 17 -9.47 2.50 -23.45
C LEU A 17 -9.52 3.42 -24.68
N TRP A 18 -8.33 3.90 -25.01
CA TRP A 18 -8.04 4.68 -26.21
C TRP A 18 -7.10 3.85 -27.09
N ASP A 19 -7.61 3.33 -28.19
CA ASP A 19 -6.81 2.65 -29.19
C ASP A 19 -6.09 3.68 -30.07
N LEU A 20 -4.76 3.57 -30.16
CA LEU A 20 -3.90 4.52 -30.82
C LEU A 20 -3.14 3.82 -31.96
N GLY A 21 -3.25 4.36 -33.17
CA GLY A 21 -2.47 3.87 -34.30
C GLY A 21 -0.96 3.98 -34.05
N GLY A 22 -0.24 2.87 -34.19
CA GLY A 22 1.20 2.77 -33.96
C GLY A 22 2.09 3.38 -35.05
N GLN A 23 1.52 3.82 -36.17
CA GLN A 23 2.29 4.39 -37.30
C GLN A 23 2.78 5.82 -36.99
N ASP A 24 3.95 6.18 -37.48
CA ASP A 24 4.56 7.51 -37.26
C ASP A 24 3.70 8.68 -37.74
N TYR A 25 2.89 8.45 -38.78
CA TYR A 25 1.93 9.45 -39.29
C TYR A 25 0.99 9.96 -38.18
N PHE A 26 0.65 9.10 -37.20
CA PHE A 26 -0.27 9.44 -36.12
C PHE A 26 0.39 10.09 -34.90
N ARG A 27 1.72 10.27 -34.89
CA ARG A 27 2.46 10.79 -33.74
C ARG A 27 1.94 12.13 -33.22
N ARG A 28 1.53 13.03 -34.13
CA ARG A 28 0.96 14.34 -33.77
C ARG A 28 -0.40 14.24 -33.07
N PHE A 29 -1.16 13.18 -33.35
CA PHE A 29 -2.48 12.96 -32.74
C PHE A 29 -2.38 12.25 -31.39
N ARG A 30 -1.36 11.39 -31.19
CA ARG A 30 -1.17 10.62 -29.94
C ARG A 30 -0.92 11.49 -28.70
N LYS A 31 -0.32 12.68 -28.85
CA LYS A 31 -0.06 13.60 -27.73
C LYS A 31 -1.31 13.90 -26.89
N THR A 32 -2.46 14.13 -27.53
CA THR A 32 -3.71 14.43 -26.83
C THR A 32 -4.24 13.23 -26.04
N TYR A 33 -4.01 12.02 -26.53
CA TYR A 33 -4.51 10.79 -25.90
C TYR A 33 -3.62 10.28 -24.76
N TYR A 34 -2.32 10.59 -24.79
CA TYR A 34 -1.44 10.29 -23.66
C TYR A 34 -1.70 11.21 -22.46
N SER A 35 -2.07 12.47 -22.71
CA SER A 35 -2.35 13.41 -21.63
C SER A 35 -3.50 12.91 -20.74
N GLY A 36 -3.23 12.78 -19.45
CA GLY A 36 -4.20 12.26 -18.48
C GLY A 36 -4.26 10.73 -18.38
N ALA A 37 -3.50 9.98 -19.19
CA ALA A 37 -3.42 8.53 -19.05
C ALA A 37 -2.93 8.14 -17.65
N GLN A 38 -3.59 7.15 -17.06
CA GLN A 38 -3.28 6.63 -15.73
C GLN A 38 -2.50 5.32 -15.77
N ALA A 39 -2.49 4.67 -16.94
CA ALA A 39 -1.85 3.40 -17.23
C ALA A 39 -1.66 3.27 -18.75
N ALA A 40 -0.79 2.37 -19.20
CA ALA A 40 -0.60 2.12 -20.62
C ALA A 40 -0.30 0.64 -20.95
N PHE A 41 -0.79 0.21 -22.10
CA PHE A 41 -0.32 -0.99 -22.78
C PHE A 41 0.57 -0.59 -23.94
N ILE A 42 1.75 -1.22 -24.07
CA ILE A 42 2.59 -1.07 -25.26
C ILE A 42 2.66 -2.45 -25.92
N VAL A 43 2.01 -2.58 -27.07
CA VAL A 43 1.78 -3.87 -27.72
C VAL A 43 2.69 -4.01 -28.94
N PHE A 44 3.36 -5.15 -29.07
CA PHE A 44 4.12 -5.53 -30.26
C PHE A 44 3.72 -6.93 -30.73
N ASP A 45 4.09 -7.30 -31.95
CA ASP A 45 3.84 -8.60 -32.54
C ASP A 45 5.08 -9.51 -32.35
N ILE A 46 4.92 -10.67 -31.71
CA ILE A 46 6.04 -11.60 -31.47
C ILE A 46 6.65 -12.19 -32.75
N CYS A 47 5.98 -12.06 -33.89
CA CYS A 47 6.43 -12.50 -35.20
C CYS A 47 7.21 -11.40 -35.95
N GLU A 48 7.19 -10.16 -35.49
CA GLU A 48 7.74 -9.00 -36.21
C GLU A 48 8.73 -8.18 -35.37
N ARG A 49 10.04 -8.43 -35.58
CA ARG A 49 11.12 -7.76 -34.82
C ARG A 49 11.09 -6.23 -34.88
N GLU A 50 10.60 -5.65 -35.96
CA GLU A 50 10.49 -4.19 -36.10
C GLU A 50 9.52 -3.60 -35.05
N THR A 51 8.38 -4.26 -34.82
CA THR A 51 7.41 -3.81 -33.80
C THR A 51 7.97 -3.88 -32.38
N PHE A 52 8.81 -4.89 -32.10
CA PHE A 52 9.52 -4.99 -30.82
C PHE A 52 10.54 -3.86 -30.63
N ALA A 53 11.27 -3.49 -31.67
CA ALA A 53 12.20 -2.35 -31.62
C ALA A 53 11.47 -1.02 -31.33
N ASN A 54 10.25 -0.87 -31.85
CA ASN A 54 9.43 0.34 -31.64
C ASN A 54 8.95 0.52 -30.20
N VAL A 55 8.94 -0.53 -29.37
CA VAL A 55 8.52 -0.43 -27.96
C VAL A 55 9.32 0.64 -27.21
N LYS A 56 10.64 0.73 -27.43
CA LYS A 56 11.49 1.75 -26.79
C LYS A 56 11.12 3.17 -27.22
N VAL A 57 10.75 3.34 -28.50
CA VAL A 57 10.31 4.63 -29.06
C VAL A 57 9.00 5.05 -28.43
N TRP A 58 8.01 4.16 -28.40
CA TRP A 58 6.70 4.42 -27.80
C TRP A 58 6.78 4.64 -26.29
N TYR A 59 7.63 3.89 -25.59
CA TYR A 59 7.88 4.10 -24.16
C TYR A 59 8.45 5.50 -23.90
N LYS A 60 9.48 5.91 -24.66
CA LYS A 60 10.07 7.24 -24.52
C LYS A 60 9.04 8.34 -24.82
N GLU A 61 8.28 8.19 -25.90
CA GLU A 61 7.20 9.11 -26.27
C GLU A 61 6.15 9.24 -25.16
N LEU A 62 5.71 8.12 -24.58
CA LEU A 62 4.76 8.08 -23.47
C LEU A 62 5.31 8.83 -22.24
N LYS A 63 6.57 8.59 -21.85
CA LYS A 63 7.20 9.26 -20.70
C LYS A 63 7.35 10.76 -20.92
N GLU A 64 7.78 11.19 -22.11
CA GLU A 64 7.90 12.59 -22.48
C GLU A 64 6.56 13.33 -22.38
N PHE A 65 5.47 12.72 -22.87
CA PHE A 65 4.16 13.36 -22.85
C PHE A 65 3.42 13.32 -21.50
N LEU A 66 3.88 12.46 -20.58
CA LEU A 66 3.36 12.38 -19.22
C LEU A 66 4.22 13.16 -18.20
N ASP A 67 5.12 14.03 -18.66
CA ASP A 67 6.05 14.78 -17.82
C ASP A 67 6.84 13.86 -16.86
N ASN A 68 7.26 12.70 -17.36
CA ASN A 68 7.94 11.64 -16.60
C ASN A 68 7.14 11.09 -15.39
N LYS A 69 5.83 11.33 -15.33
CA LYS A 69 4.96 10.71 -14.33
C LYS A 69 5.12 9.19 -14.37
N LYS A 70 5.21 8.58 -13.19
CA LYS A 70 5.22 7.13 -13.04
C LYS A 70 3.79 6.62 -13.18
N ILE A 71 3.51 5.83 -14.20
CA ILE A 71 2.22 5.14 -14.39
C ILE A 71 2.49 3.65 -14.60
N PRO A 72 1.55 2.77 -14.24
CA PRO A 72 1.64 1.35 -14.61
C PRO A 72 1.74 1.17 -16.13
N ILE A 73 2.70 0.37 -16.57
CA ILE A 73 2.89 0.04 -17.98
C ILE A 73 3.01 -1.48 -18.14
N VAL A 74 2.21 -2.05 -19.03
CA VAL A 74 2.35 -3.46 -19.41
C VAL A 74 2.79 -3.53 -20.86
N ILE A 75 3.99 -4.08 -21.08
CA ILE A 75 4.50 -4.43 -22.39
C ILE A 75 3.85 -5.75 -22.80
N VAL A 76 3.22 -5.79 -23.97
CA VAL A 76 2.43 -6.93 -24.43
C VAL A 76 3.03 -7.49 -25.71
N GLY A 77 3.55 -8.72 -25.65
CA GLY A 77 3.90 -9.48 -26.85
C GLY A 77 2.68 -10.24 -27.37
N ASN A 78 1.97 -9.68 -28.33
CA ASN A 78 0.72 -10.24 -28.85
C ASN A 78 0.96 -11.26 -29.98
N LYS A 79 -0.09 -12.01 -30.33
CA LYS A 79 -0.15 -13.04 -31.39
C LYS A 79 0.62 -14.32 -31.08
N ILE A 80 0.61 -14.76 -29.82
CA ILE A 80 1.29 -16.00 -29.42
C ILE A 80 0.71 -17.28 -30.03
N ASP A 81 -0.52 -17.20 -30.54
CA ASP A 81 -1.12 -18.24 -31.38
C ASP A 81 -0.29 -18.56 -32.63
N LEU A 82 0.51 -17.61 -33.13
CA LEU A 82 1.43 -17.79 -34.27
C LEU A 82 2.82 -18.29 -33.83
N SER A 83 2.85 -19.25 -32.91
CA SER A 83 4.10 -19.75 -32.29
C SER A 83 5.15 -20.22 -33.30
N ASP A 84 4.74 -20.82 -34.43
CA ASP A 84 5.62 -21.27 -35.52
C ASP A 84 6.33 -20.11 -36.25
N LEU A 85 5.77 -18.91 -36.19
CA LEU A 85 6.30 -17.71 -36.83
C LEU A 85 7.06 -16.81 -35.85
N ARG A 86 7.22 -17.24 -34.59
CA ARG A 86 7.87 -16.47 -33.53
C ARG A 86 9.28 -16.05 -33.93
N ARG A 87 9.57 -14.75 -33.83
CA ARG A 87 10.90 -14.16 -34.07
C ARG A 87 11.51 -13.51 -32.83
N ILE A 88 10.70 -13.29 -31.79
CA ILE A 88 11.08 -12.70 -30.51
C ILE A 88 10.83 -13.73 -29.41
N ARG A 89 11.87 -14.04 -28.65
CA ARG A 89 11.77 -14.96 -27.51
C ARG A 89 11.19 -14.24 -26.29
N TYR A 90 10.48 -14.97 -25.44
CA TYR A 90 9.95 -14.44 -24.19
C TYR A 90 11.03 -13.74 -23.34
N GLN A 91 12.24 -14.32 -23.27
CA GLN A 91 13.37 -13.73 -22.51
C GLN A 91 13.82 -12.38 -23.06
N GLU A 92 13.65 -12.11 -24.36
CA GLU A 92 13.96 -10.78 -24.94
C GLU A 92 12.98 -9.73 -24.41
N GLY A 93 11.69 -10.07 -24.26
CA GLY A 93 10.69 -9.18 -23.67
C GLY A 93 10.95 -8.88 -22.19
N ILE A 94 11.37 -9.89 -21.42
CA ILE A 94 11.79 -9.70 -20.01
C ILE A 94 13.02 -8.77 -19.94
N ALA A 95 14.05 -9.04 -20.73
CA ALA A 95 15.25 -8.22 -20.75
C ALA A 95 14.95 -6.75 -21.14
N LEU A 96 13.97 -6.53 -22.03
CA LEU A 96 13.51 -5.20 -22.39
C LEU A 96 12.89 -4.48 -21.19
N VAL A 97 12.05 -5.15 -20.39
CA VAL A 97 11.46 -4.54 -19.18
C VAL A 97 12.55 -4.18 -18.18
N ASP A 98 13.50 -5.07 -17.93
CA ASP A 98 14.63 -4.81 -17.02
C ASP A 98 15.42 -3.57 -17.46
N GLU A 99 15.68 -3.43 -18.76
CA GLU A 99 16.34 -2.27 -19.34
C GLU A 99 15.55 -0.97 -19.11
N LEU A 100 14.23 -0.99 -19.39
CA LEU A 100 13.37 0.19 -19.26
C LEU A 100 13.21 0.63 -17.80
N THR A 101 13.08 -0.34 -16.88
CA THR A 101 12.98 -0.09 -15.43
C THR A 101 14.25 0.54 -14.89
N GLN A 102 15.44 0.04 -15.29
CA GLN A 102 16.72 0.60 -14.86
C GLN A 102 16.92 2.03 -15.37
N GLN A 103 16.53 2.32 -16.61
CA GLN A 103 16.72 3.65 -17.21
C GLN A 103 15.91 4.76 -16.52
N ASN A 104 14.74 4.44 -15.96
CA ASN A 104 13.80 5.46 -15.46
C ASN A 104 13.44 5.31 -13.98
N ASN A 105 14.08 4.37 -13.27
CA ASN A 105 13.77 4.03 -11.88
C ASN A 105 12.26 3.78 -11.68
N ASP A 106 11.65 3.07 -12.64
CA ASP A 106 10.21 2.82 -12.75
C ASP A 106 9.92 1.35 -12.43
N GLY A 107 9.38 1.09 -11.24
CA GLY A 107 9.09 -0.26 -10.74
C GLY A 107 7.76 -0.84 -11.21
N ASP A 108 6.95 -0.04 -11.94
CA ASP A 108 5.57 -0.38 -12.30
C ASP A 108 5.47 -0.88 -13.77
N ILE A 109 6.51 -1.54 -14.30
CA ILE A 109 6.54 -2.09 -15.66
C ILE A 109 6.45 -3.62 -15.61
N SER A 110 5.61 -4.22 -16.43
CA SER A 110 5.51 -5.67 -16.55
C SER A 110 5.50 -6.13 -18.01
N TYR A 111 5.88 -7.38 -18.24
CA TYR A 111 5.81 -8.01 -19.55
C TYR A 111 4.87 -9.21 -19.52
N ILE A 112 4.02 -9.32 -20.52
CA ILE A 112 3.15 -10.48 -20.72
C ILE A 112 3.00 -10.77 -22.20
N GLU A 113 2.85 -12.05 -22.54
CA GLU A 113 2.56 -12.49 -23.89
C GLU A 113 1.08 -12.85 -24.01
N THR A 114 0.40 -12.40 -25.06
CA THR A 114 -1.05 -12.58 -25.23
C THR A 114 -1.41 -13.06 -26.63
N SER A 115 -2.62 -13.61 -26.76
CA SER A 115 -3.27 -13.77 -28.04
C SER A 115 -4.65 -13.13 -27.98
N ALA A 116 -4.80 -12.01 -28.68
CA ALA A 116 -6.11 -11.40 -28.89
C ALA A 116 -7.07 -12.30 -29.70
N LEU A 117 -6.55 -13.29 -30.44
CA LEU A 117 -7.35 -14.23 -31.23
C LEU A 117 -7.98 -15.31 -30.34
N THR A 118 -7.19 -15.91 -29.44
CA THR A 118 -7.65 -17.00 -28.57
C THR A 118 -8.18 -16.49 -27.22
N GLY A 119 -7.86 -15.25 -26.86
CA GLY A 119 -8.13 -14.66 -25.55
C GLY A 119 -7.05 -14.96 -24.51
N GLU A 120 -6.02 -15.73 -24.85
CA GLU A 120 -4.97 -16.12 -23.93
C GLU A 120 -4.25 -14.90 -23.33
N ASN A 121 -4.19 -14.87 -21.98
CA ASN A 121 -3.56 -13.84 -21.15
C ASN A 121 -4.07 -12.40 -21.36
N VAL A 122 -5.17 -12.20 -22.11
CA VAL A 122 -5.71 -10.85 -22.34
C VAL A 122 -6.23 -10.26 -21.02
N GLU A 123 -7.06 -11.01 -20.28
CA GLU A 123 -7.55 -10.60 -18.96
C GLU A 123 -6.40 -10.36 -17.97
N ASP A 124 -5.37 -11.21 -18.02
CA ASP A 124 -4.20 -11.12 -17.14
C ASP A 124 -3.40 -9.84 -17.38
N ALA A 125 -3.33 -9.35 -18.62
CA ALA A 125 -2.73 -8.05 -18.93
C ALA A 125 -3.49 -6.90 -18.22
N PHE A 126 -4.83 -6.94 -18.19
CA PHE A 126 -5.63 -5.98 -17.44
C PHE A 126 -5.44 -6.13 -15.92
N ASN A 127 -5.39 -7.36 -15.41
CA ASN A 127 -5.11 -7.65 -14.00
C ASN A 127 -3.76 -7.08 -13.55
N LEU A 128 -2.72 -7.13 -14.39
CA LEU A 128 -1.41 -6.54 -14.09
C LEU A 128 -1.49 -5.01 -13.92
N ILE A 129 -2.20 -4.30 -14.80
CA ILE A 129 -2.42 -2.86 -14.64
C ILE A 129 -3.21 -2.57 -13.36
N ALA A 130 -4.29 -3.32 -13.10
CA ALA A 130 -5.09 -3.14 -11.90
C ALA A 130 -4.27 -3.36 -10.63
N TYR A 131 -3.42 -4.39 -10.59
CA TYR A 131 -2.50 -4.64 -9.48
C TYR A 131 -1.62 -3.43 -9.19
N HIS A 132 -0.85 -2.97 -10.19
CA HIS A 132 0.06 -1.84 -10.02
C HIS A 132 -0.68 -0.55 -9.64
N TYR A 133 -1.83 -0.29 -10.25
CA TYR A 133 -2.64 0.88 -9.96
C TYR A 133 -3.17 0.88 -8.52
N ILE A 134 -3.73 -0.25 -8.06
CA ILE A 134 -4.25 -0.38 -6.69
C ILE A 134 -3.12 -0.30 -5.67
N MET A 135 -2.00 -0.99 -5.87
CA MET A 135 -0.86 -0.94 -4.95
C MET A 135 -0.33 0.50 -4.81
N LYS A 136 -0.18 1.20 -5.92
CA LYS A 136 0.22 2.61 -5.93
C LYS A 136 -0.78 3.52 -5.22
N SER A 137 -2.08 3.29 -5.42
CA SER A 137 -3.13 4.04 -4.73
C SER A 137 -3.04 3.84 -3.21
N LYS A 138 -2.90 2.59 -2.77
CA LYS A 138 -2.73 2.23 -1.34
C LYS A 138 -1.51 2.91 -0.72
N ASN A 139 -0.35 2.81 -1.38
CA ASN A 139 0.88 3.44 -0.89
C ASN A 139 0.74 4.96 -0.77
N ARG A 140 0.06 5.61 -1.73
CA ARG A 140 -0.19 7.06 -1.68
C ARG A 140 -1.12 7.44 -0.53
N GLU A 141 -2.14 6.62 -0.27
CA GLU A 141 -3.09 6.85 0.81
C GLU A 141 -2.42 6.66 2.18
N GLU A 142 -1.61 5.62 2.34
CA GLU A 142 -0.81 5.37 3.54
C GLU A 142 0.17 6.53 3.80
N GLN A 143 0.86 7.01 2.77
CA GLN A 143 1.76 8.15 2.90
C GLN A 143 1.05 9.42 3.37
N LYS A 144 -0.13 9.72 2.82
CA LYS A 144 -0.96 10.85 3.27
C LYS A 144 -1.38 10.70 4.73
N LEU A 145 -1.75 9.49 5.16
CA LEU A 145 -2.13 9.23 6.55
C LEU A 145 -0.94 9.46 7.49
N LYS A 146 0.26 9.01 7.12
CA LYS A 146 1.50 9.25 7.88
C LYS A 146 1.82 10.75 7.97
N GLU A 147 1.72 11.49 6.88
CA GLU A 147 1.91 12.95 6.85
C GLU A 147 0.90 13.68 7.73
N ASN A 148 -0.38 13.30 7.65
CA ASN A 148 -1.43 13.88 8.49
C ASN A 148 -1.18 13.60 9.98
N LEU A 149 -0.79 12.39 10.34
CA LEU A 149 -0.44 12.04 11.72
C LEU A 149 0.71 12.90 12.24
N MET A 150 1.75 13.11 11.43
CA MET A 150 2.88 13.99 11.77
C MET A 150 2.45 15.43 12.01
N ILE A 151 1.58 15.97 11.15
CA ILE A 151 1.04 17.32 11.31
C ILE A 151 0.30 17.44 12.65
N GLN A 152 -0.50 16.44 13.02
CA GLN A 152 -1.23 16.45 14.29
C GLN A 152 -0.30 16.36 15.50
N ILE A 153 0.66 15.43 15.49
CA ILE A 153 1.65 15.28 16.58
C ILE A 153 2.40 16.61 16.80
N ASN A 154 2.91 17.21 15.74
CA ASN A 154 3.64 18.48 15.83
C ASN A 154 2.73 19.64 16.29
N SER A 155 1.46 19.65 15.89
CA SER A 155 0.49 20.65 16.37
C SER A 155 0.28 20.57 17.88
N ILE A 156 0.23 19.35 18.44
CA ILE A 156 0.10 19.12 19.88
C ILE A 156 1.40 19.51 20.60
N LEU A 157 2.55 19.07 20.11
CA LEU A 157 3.86 19.38 20.70
C LEU A 157 4.13 20.88 20.76
N ASN A 158 3.74 21.63 19.72
CA ASN A 158 3.84 23.09 19.70
C ASN A 158 3.01 23.76 20.81
N LYS A 159 1.93 23.12 21.27
CA LYS A 159 1.09 23.62 22.38
C LYS A 159 1.58 23.14 23.74
N ASN A 160 1.95 21.86 23.85
CA ASN A 160 2.15 21.18 25.14
C ASN A 160 3.62 20.88 25.49
N LYS A 161 4.58 21.22 24.61
CA LYS A 161 6.03 20.90 24.68
C LYS A 161 6.37 19.40 24.67
N THR A 162 5.54 18.57 25.30
CA THR A 162 5.68 17.13 25.36
C THR A 162 4.36 16.45 24.99
N LEU A 163 4.46 15.23 24.46
CA LEU A 163 3.32 14.38 24.19
C LEU A 163 3.66 12.94 24.55
N GLU A 164 2.91 12.33 25.46
CA GLU A 164 3.13 10.95 25.89
C GLU A 164 2.09 9.99 25.32
N ILE A 165 2.52 9.11 24.41
CA ILE A 165 1.65 8.08 23.80
C ILE A 165 2.09 6.71 24.29
N THR A 166 1.15 5.95 24.85
CA THR A 166 1.41 4.61 25.38
C THR A 166 0.66 3.55 24.58
N PHE A 167 1.40 2.54 24.11
CA PHE A 167 0.87 1.35 23.45
C PHE A 167 0.83 0.17 24.43
N ILE A 168 -0.24 -0.62 24.35
CA ILE A 168 -0.40 -1.82 25.17
C ILE A 168 -0.61 -3.02 24.23
N THR A 169 0.17 -4.07 24.48
CA THR A 169 0.33 -5.19 23.54
C THR A 169 0.30 -6.54 24.23
N GLU A 170 -0.27 -7.54 23.57
CA GLU A 170 -0.29 -8.92 24.06
C GLU A 170 1.05 -9.62 23.81
N ASN A 171 1.70 -9.31 22.69
CA ASN A 171 2.89 -10.00 22.22
C ASN A 171 4.17 -9.17 22.45
N PRO A 172 5.20 -9.70 23.13
CA PRO A 172 6.45 -8.97 23.39
C PRO A 172 7.27 -8.68 22.13
N PHE A 173 7.06 -9.45 21.06
CA PHE A 173 7.83 -9.34 19.83
C PHE A 173 7.16 -8.43 18.80
N TRP A 174 5.85 -8.18 18.92
CA TRP A 174 5.12 -7.41 17.93
C TRP A 174 4.16 -6.42 18.59
N SER A 175 4.42 -5.13 18.34
CA SER A 175 3.55 -4.02 18.73
C SER A 175 3.07 -3.31 17.47
N PRO A 176 1.78 -3.44 17.11
CA PRO A 176 1.25 -2.79 15.92
C PRO A 176 1.35 -1.26 16.00
N GLY A 177 1.12 -0.70 17.19
CA GLY A 177 1.18 0.74 17.40
C GLY A 177 2.60 1.30 17.30
N LEU A 178 3.59 0.62 17.88
CA LEU A 178 5.00 0.99 17.69
C LEU A 178 5.42 0.86 16.22
N GLN A 179 4.98 -0.20 15.54
CA GLN A 179 5.28 -0.39 14.12
C GLN A 179 4.76 0.80 13.29
N ILE A 180 3.51 1.22 13.52
CA ILE A 180 2.93 2.38 12.83
C ILE A 180 3.79 3.62 13.04
N LEU A 181 4.18 3.93 14.28
CA LEU A 181 5.03 5.11 14.54
C LEU A 181 6.43 4.97 13.96
N ASN A 182 7.04 3.79 14.00
CA ASN A 182 8.34 3.55 13.39
C ASN A 182 8.30 3.70 11.86
N ASP A 183 7.18 3.33 11.24
CA ASP A 183 6.99 3.44 9.79
C ASP A 183 6.62 4.87 9.35
N VAL A 184 6.33 5.77 10.29
CA VAL A 184 6.25 7.22 10.05
C VAL A 184 7.67 7.74 9.97
N ASN A 185 8.24 7.67 8.76
CA ASN A 185 9.48 8.37 8.43
C ASN A 185 9.33 9.84 8.88
N SER A 186 10.37 10.42 9.49
CA SER A 186 10.48 11.86 9.86
C SER A 186 10.02 12.30 11.26
N LEU A 187 9.85 11.41 12.25
CA LEU A 187 9.52 11.82 13.63
C LEU A 187 10.60 12.64 14.36
N CYS A 188 11.83 12.69 13.83
CA CYS A 188 13.09 13.19 14.41
C CYS A 188 13.96 12.09 15.05
N GLU A 189 15.15 12.48 15.51
CA GLU A 189 16.08 11.58 16.20
C GLU A 189 15.41 10.95 17.43
N CYS A 190 15.62 9.65 17.61
CA CYS A 190 14.96 8.84 18.62
C CYS A 190 16.00 8.13 19.48
N ASP A 191 15.92 8.35 20.79
CA ASP A 191 16.69 7.64 21.81
C ASP A 191 15.87 6.48 22.37
N LYS A 192 16.43 5.27 22.27
CA LYS A 192 15.89 4.06 22.89
C LYS A 192 16.29 4.01 24.37
N VAL A 193 15.52 4.66 25.23
CA VAL A 193 15.81 4.73 26.68
C VAL A 193 15.64 3.36 27.34
N ILE A 194 14.62 2.61 26.96
CA ILE A 194 14.38 1.23 27.41
C ILE A 194 13.94 0.40 26.20
N ASP A 195 14.57 -0.78 26.00
CA ASP A 195 14.19 -1.74 24.95
C ASP A 195 14.15 -3.15 25.54
N ASP A 196 13.25 -3.37 26.49
CA ASP A 196 12.98 -4.68 27.10
C ASP A 196 11.75 -5.36 26.45
N LYS A 197 11.60 -6.67 26.64
CA LYS A 197 10.44 -7.43 26.14
C LYS A 197 9.11 -6.93 26.73
N GLU A 198 9.12 -6.50 27.99
CA GLU A 198 7.92 -6.14 28.74
C GLU A 198 7.64 -4.64 28.68
N LYS A 199 8.69 -3.83 28.54
CA LYS A 199 8.63 -2.36 28.52
C LYS A 199 9.59 -1.81 27.49
N ARG A 200 9.07 -0.92 26.63
CA ARG A 200 9.88 -0.11 25.72
C ARG A 200 9.56 1.36 25.93
N LEU A 201 10.59 2.19 25.92
CA LEU A 201 10.50 3.64 26.02
C LEU A 201 11.39 4.27 24.97
N TYR A 202 10.76 5.02 24.07
CA TYR A 202 11.38 5.77 23.01
C TYR A 202 11.15 7.26 23.26
N GLN A 203 12.21 8.05 23.21
CA GLN A 203 12.14 9.50 23.34
C GLN A 203 12.61 10.14 22.04
N TYR A 204 11.76 10.97 21.45
CA TYR A 204 12.08 11.70 20.23
C TYR A 204 12.48 13.13 20.59
N SER A 205 13.46 13.67 19.86
CA SER A 205 14.03 15.00 20.14
C SER A 205 13.04 16.16 19.99
N ASN A 206 11.88 15.94 19.36
CA ASN A 206 10.78 16.90 19.27
C ASN A 206 9.87 16.93 20.51
N GLY A 207 10.12 16.11 21.53
CA GLY A 207 9.32 16.03 22.77
C GLY A 207 8.21 14.97 22.74
N LEU A 208 8.14 14.15 21.69
CA LEU A 208 7.28 12.96 21.69
C LEU A 208 7.93 11.85 22.52
N HIS A 209 7.18 11.30 23.48
CA HIS A 209 7.56 10.11 24.23
C HIS A 209 6.61 8.97 23.89
N VAL A 210 7.17 7.85 23.45
CA VAL A 210 6.41 6.66 23.10
C VAL A 210 6.75 5.54 24.06
N LYS A 211 5.74 5.02 24.75
CA LYS A 211 5.85 3.89 25.67
C LYS A 211 5.16 2.68 25.06
N ASN A 212 5.68 1.48 25.32
CA ASN A 212 4.98 0.24 25.02
C ASN A 212 5.08 -0.73 26.20
N PHE A 213 3.95 -1.29 26.60
CA PHE A 213 3.84 -2.25 27.69
C PHE A 213 3.18 -3.55 27.24
N LEU A 214 3.56 -4.64 27.90
CA LEU A 214 2.77 -5.87 27.87
C LEU A 214 1.53 -5.75 28.77
N PHE A 215 0.50 -6.55 28.46
CA PHE A 215 -0.76 -6.61 29.22
C PHE A 215 -0.54 -6.81 30.73
N ASP A 216 0.50 -7.54 31.14
CA ASP A 216 0.75 -7.87 32.54
C ASP A 216 1.50 -6.77 33.33
N LYS A 217 2.08 -5.77 32.65
CA LYS A 217 2.95 -4.75 33.26
C LYS A 217 2.64 -3.36 32.72
N ILE A 218 1.42 -2.91 32.95
CA ILE A 218 0.90 -1.63 32.45
C ILE A 218 1.25 -0.49 33.41
N ASP A 219 1.82 0.58 32.87
CA ASP A 219 2.05 1.84 33.58
C ASP A 219 1.64 3.00 32.65
N VAL A 220 0.45 3.55 32.90
CA VAL A 220 -0.17 4.57 32.04
C VAL A 220 -0.35 5.93 32.71
N ALA A 221 0.13 6.10 33.95
CA ALA A 221 -0.20 7.26 34.78
C ALA A 221 0.12 8.60 34.12
N ASP A 222 1.26 8.69 33.44
CA ASP A 222 1.72 9.93 32.79
C ASP A 222 1.30 10.05 31.31
N SER A 223 0.51 9.11 30.79
CA SER A 223 0.16 9.08 29.36
C SER A 223 -0.86 10.15 29.00
N ASP A 224 -0.64 10.85 27.90
CA ASP A 224 -1.62 11.74 27.29
C ASP A 224 -2.66 10.96 26.47
N GLY A 225 -2.21 9.87 25.85
CA GLY A 225 -3.06 8.93 25.12
C GLY A 225 -2.60 7.49 25.30
N VAL A 226 -3.57 6.59 25.44
CA VAL A 226 -3.31 5.15 25.53
C VAL A 226 -3.99 4.45 24.37
N PHE A 227 -3.25 3.58 23.68
CA PHE A 227 -3.73 2.81 22.55
C PHE A 227 -3.51 1.31 22.80
N VAL A 228 -4.59 0.54 22.73
CA VAL A 228 -4.54 -0.92 22.89
C VAL A 228 -5.22 -1.56 21.68
N ILE A 229 -4.54 -2.50 21.05
CA ILE A 229 -5.14 -3.36 20.01
C ILE A 229 -5.17 -4.79 20.51
N PHE A 230 -6.36 -5.35 20.56
CA PHE A 230 -6.59 -6.77 20.79
C PHE A 230 -6.67 -7.51 19.46
N ASP A 231 -6.08 -8.71 19.37
CA ASP A 231 -6.09 -9.52 18.16
C ASP A 231 -7.06 -10.70 18.30
N ALA A 232 -8.23 -10.57 17.67
CA ALA A 232 -9.27 -11.58 17.62
C ALA A 232 -9.25 -12.39 16.32
N ARG A 233 -8.24 -12.22 15.46
CA ARG A 233 -8.12 -13.02 14.25
C ARG A 233 -8.07 -14.50 14.60
N ASN A 234 -8.93 -15.28 13.97
CA ASN A 234 -9.07 -16.73 14.19
C ASN A 234 -9.56 -17.11 15.60
N LYS A 235 -10.12 -16.16 16.37
CA LYS A 235 -10.81 -16.44 17.65
C LYS A 235 -12.32 -16.38 17.43
N THR A 236 -13.05 -17.27 18.10
CA THR A 236 -14.53 -17.25 18.11
C THR A 236 -15.11 -16.50 19.31
N HIS A 237 -14.28 -16.23 20.33
CA HIS A 237 -14.61 -15.50 21.56
C HIS A 237 -13.46 -14.57 21.94
N ILE A 238 -13.75 -13.52 22.72
CA ILE A 238 -12.69 -12.66 23.30
C ILE A 238 -11.89 -13.41 24.36
N ASP A 239 -10.64 -12.99 24.57
CA ASP A 239 -9.89 -13.44 25.74
C ASP A 239 -10.45 -12.71 27.00
N PRO A 240 -10.87 -13.43 28.05
CA PRO A 240 -11.37 -12.81 29.28
C PRO A 240 -10.41 -11.79 29.90
N LYS A 241 -9.09 -11.98 29.73
CA LYS A 241 -8.06 -11.06 30.24
C LYS A 241 -8.16 -9.66 29.61
N TRP A 242 -8.73 -9.52 28.42
CA TRP A 242 -8.80 -8.22 27.76
C TRP A 242 -9.65 -7.22 28.55
N LYS A 243 -10.74 -7.68 29.18
CA LYS A 243 -11.54 -6.83 30.08
C LYS A 243 -10.72 -6.37 31.29
N GLU A 244 -9.97 -7.28 31.90
CA GLU A 244 -9.08 -6.96 33.04
C GLU A 244 -8.04 -5.91 32.64
N VAL A 245 -7.45 -6.03 31.45
CA VAL A 245 -6.50 -5.05 30.89
C VAL A 245 -7.16 -3.68 30.74
N VAL A 246 -8.35 -3.60 30.15
CA VAL A 246 -9.07 -2.32 29.98
C VAL A 246 -9.41 -1.68 31.33
N ILE A 247 -9.93 -2.46 32.27
CA ILE A 247 -10.24 -1.99 33.63
C ILE A 247 -8.97 -1.47 34.32
N ASN A 248 -7.84 -2.17 34.18
CA ASN A 248 -6.57 -1.74 34.74
C ASN A 248 -6.09 -0.42 34.12
N ILE A 249 -6.25 -0.21 32.81
CA ILE A 249 -5.92 1.05 32.14
C ILE A 249 -6.78 2.19 32.70
N ILE A 250 -8.12 1.99 32.74
CA ILE A 250 -9.07 3.02 33.19
C ILE A 250 -8.80 3.42 34.64
N ARG A 251 -8.42 2.48 35.51
CA ARG A 251 -8.12 2.75 36.92
C ARG A 251 -6.84 3.56 37.14
N ASN A 252 -5.86 3.41 36.25
CA ASN A 252 -4.52 4.00 36.43
C ASN A 252 -4.27 5.23 35.57
N ILE A 253 -5.10 5.50 34.56
CA ILE A 253 -4.97 6.71 33.74
C ILE A 253 -5.49 7.93 34.50
N GLN A 254 -4.85 9.08 34.29
CA GLN A 254 -5.34 10.35 34.84
C GLN A 254 -6.65 10.80 34.16
N GLU A 255 -7.39 11.68 34.84
CA GLU A 255 -8.59 12.31 34.27
C GLU A 255 -8.26 13.13 33.01
N ASN A 256 -9.25 13.29 32.12
CA ASN A 256 -9.14 14.05 30.88
C ASN A 256 -8.08 13.52 29.88
N LYS A 257 -7.78 12.23 29.93
CA LYS A 257 -6.93 11.54 28.95
C LYS A 257 -7.76 10.69 27.99
N VAL A 258 -7.17 10.33 26.85
CA VAL A 258 -7.84 9.55 25.81
C VAL A 258 -7.35 8.10 25.83
N ILE A 259 -8.29 7.15 25.85
CA ILE A 259 -8.02 5.74 25.61
C ILE A 259 -8.70 5.35 24.31
N LEU A 260 -7.94 4.71 23.43
CA LEU A 260 -8.43 4.12 22.19
C LEU A 260 -8.21 2.61 22.24
N ILE A 261 -9.31 1.88 22.09
CA ILE A 261 -9.34 0.42 22.10
C ILE A 261 -9.72 -0.05 20.71
N GLY A 262 -8.85 -0.84 20.08
CA GLY A 262 -9.11 -1.48 18.80
C GLY A 262 -9.18 -2.99 18.95
N ILE A 263 -10.03 -3.64 18.16
CA ILE A 263 -10.05 -5.09 18.02
C ILE A 263 -9.80 -5.42 16.55
N ARG A 264 -8.77 -6.22 16.29
CA ARG A 264 -8.44 -6.71 14.96
C ARG A 264 -9.16 -8.04 14.75
N VAL A 265 -10.05 -8.10 13.75
CA VAL A 265 -10.84 -9.30 13.39
C VAL A 265 -10.43 -9.84 12.02
N SER A 266 -10.74 -11.11 11.75
CA SER A 266 -10.64 -11.69 10.40
C SER A 266 -11.84 -11.27 9.56
N ASN A 267 -11.69 -11.19 8.23
CA ASN A 267 -12.78 -10.79 7.31
C ASN A 267 -14.01 -11.73 7.34
N GLU A 268 -13.84 -12.96 7.83
CA GLU A 268 -14.87 -14.00 7.85
C GLU A 268 -15.72 -14.01 9.12
N ILE A 269 -15.36 -13.23 10.14
CA ILE A 269 -16.04 -13.24 11.44
C ILE A 269 -17.03 -12.08 11.52
N GLU A 270 -18.26 -12.35 11.98
CA GLU A 270 -19.20 -11.31 12.39
C GLU A 270 -18.65 -10.56 13.60
N TRP A 271 -18.12 -9.37 13.36
CA TRP A 271 -17.52 -8.53 14.39
C TRP A 271 -18.53 -8.10 15.49
N SER A 272 -19.83 -8.20 15.21
CA SER A 272 -20.91 -7.92 16.16
C SER A 272 -20.81 -8.77 17.41
N ASP A 273 -20.60 -10.08 17.26
CA ASP A 273 -20.61 -11.03 18.38
C ASP A 273 -19.43 -10.77 19.32
N ILE A 274 -18.25 -10.53 18.74
CA ILE A 274 -17.03 -10.18 19.49
C ILE A 274 -17.25 -8.87 20.26
N MET A 275 -17.93 -7.88 19.67
CA MET A 275 -18.18 -6.60 20.34
C MET A 275 -19.21 -6.71 21.46
N GLU A 276 -20.23 -7.57 21.33
CA GLU A 276 -21.18 -7.86 22.40
C GLU A 276 -20.48 -8.48 23.60
N GLU A 277 -19.59 -9.46 23.37
CA GLU A 277 -18.78 -10.06 24.45
C GLU A 277 -17.86 -9.04 25.12
N PHE A 278 -17.31 -8.10 24.34
CA PHE A 278 -16.39 -7.07 24.81
C PHE A 278 -17.06 -5.93 25.60
N ASN A 279 -18.37 -6.00 25.87
CA ASN A 279 -19.05 -4.99 26.66
C ASN A 279 -18.37 -4.81 28.03
N VAL A 280 -17.82 -3.60 28.25
CA VAL A 280 -17.10 -3.16 29.46
C VAL A 280 -17.95 -2.22 30.33
N ASN A 281 -19.23 -2.01 29.97
CA ASN A 281 -20.17 -1.19 30.74
C ASN A 281 -20.90 -1.95 31.86
N GLU A 282 -20.58 -3.23 32.06
CA GLU A 282 -21.04 -4.04 33.21
C GLU A 282 -20.08 -3.91 34.40
#